data_AF-A0A1B7T7M9-F1
#
_entry.id   AF-A0A1B7T7M9-F1
#
_cell.length_a   1.000
_cell.length_b   1.000
_cell.length_c   1.000
_cell.angle_alpha   90.00
_cell.angle_beta   90.00
_cell.angle_gamma   90.00
#
_symmetry.space_group_name_H-M   'P 1'
#
loop_
_entity.id
_entity.type
_entity.pdbx_description
1 polymer ?
#
loop_
_entity_poly.entity_id
_entity_poly.type
_entity_poly.pdbx_seq_one_letter_code
_entity_poly.pdbx_strand_id
1 'polypeptide(L)'
;MVLKQVRDYIKSLNYLKAIEICRVHRVQLDILYDLNPELFEENIVTFIKQVGNSVKKGEYLDLFLSCLLDEDTNITKYKETINEKFEWIEKEKPKTEMQEYIANKFYDASKSKVNKVCKLVIDTLLSNPDLKESHLQNIITAYAVQKPKGDLTNALKLISSLKDDEKKQDDLLVYLCFLSDVNLLYKTSLSIYDLRISLQVAQKSQMDPREYLPFLTKLNDMDTNLKKFTIDDYLNDHESALKHLFSYEKVTKRFIEYLELHKLYKLGLRLTRREKEEQKKIYIKYASYLSNSVQNYNEAGLIYENLKEFELAKACFINGKNWSKALNITKIHFPETIEDTSEELISLLDYDHAYGSIAEIYLHFLNNNDKAIKYFCKSYKFDIAMIHANGDMQKITEIVDPVVTDNFSTLTELVSDFNKQLNSQLTRLRELRLKKETDPFAFYDNDILTDQRDDISIVASETSTKESFFTRYTGKTSGTAKTGVSRKTMKNKRREERKKAKGKKGTIYEEEYLIQSVGRLIDRLASTISDLTSLVEILIRRDRFEQAILIQKNLSDVIDFLNQNVVEIYTISEKDRQRVNEDTGENFLVDEIPIPKIPTFVKLEIIDY
;
A
#
# COMPACT_ATOMS: atom_id res chain seq x y z
N MET A 1 -16.33 20.38 42.70
CA MET A 1 -15.47 20.79 43.83
C MET A 1 -14.11 20.07 43.82
N VAL A 2 -14.07 18.72 43.78
CA VAL A 2 -12.81 17.93 43.76
C VAL A 2 -11.87 18.27 42.60
N LEU A 3 -12.35 18.28 41.35
CA LEU A 3 -11.51 18.59 40.18
C LEU A 3 -10.92 20.01 40.20
N LYS A 4 -11.67 20.99 40.74
CA LYS A 4 -11.18 22.36 40.92
C LYS A 4 -9.97 22.38 41.86
N GLN A 5 -10.07 21.67 42.99
CA GLN A 5 -9.00 21.55 43.96
C GLN A 5 -7.77 20.82 43.38
N VAL A 6 -7.97 19.75 42.60
CA VAL A 6 -6.87 19.06 41.89
C VAL A 6 -6.16 20.01 40.92
N ARG A 7 -6.91 20.80 40.13
CA ARG A 7 -6.33 21.81 39.21
C ARG A 7 -5.53 22.87 39.94
N ASP A 8 -6.03 23.37 41.06
CA ASP A 8 -5.33 24.37 41.87
C ASP A 8 -4.01 23.80 42.43
N TYR A 9 -4.01 22.54 42.89
CA TYR A 9 -2.78 21.87 43.33
C TYR A 9 -1.77 21.66 42.21
N ILE A 10 -2.21 21.23 41.02
CA ILE A 10 -1.32 21.08 39.84
C ILE A 10 -0.72 22.44 39.44
N LYS A 11 -1.53 23.51 39.38
CA LYS A 11 -1.04 24.87 39.08
C LYS A 11 -0.03 25.37 40.10
N SER A 12 -0.17 24.98 41.36
CA SER A 12 0.78 25.30 42.43
C SER A 12 1.98 24.35 42.54
N LEU A 13 2.17 23.45 41.57
CA LEU A 13 3.22 22.42 41.54
C LEU A 13 3.21 21.48 42.77
N ASN A 14 2.03 21.27 43.38
CA ASN A 14 1.83 20.36 44.50
C ASN A 14 1.24 19.03 44.02
N TYR A 15 2.07 18.27 43.30
CA TYR A 15 1.67 17.03 42.65
C TYR A 15 1.32 15.91 43.64
N LEU A 16 1.95 15.88 44.82
CA LEU A 16 1.66 14.88 45.85
C LEU A 16 0.21 15.00 46.35
N LYS A 17 -0.23 16.21 46.74
CA LYS A 17 -1.62 16.41 47.17
C LYS A 17 -2.61 16.17 46.04
N ALA A 18 -2.24 16.52 44.81
CA ALA A 18 -3.07 16.28 43.64
C ALA A 18 -3.30 14.78 43.42
N ILE A 19 -2.24 13.94 43.43
CA ILE A 19 -2.38 12.50 43.22
C ILE A 19 -3.12 11.81 44.37
N GLU A 20 -2.91 12.23 45.62
CA GLU A 20 -3.63 11.70 46.79
C GLU A 20 -5.14 11.92 46.67
N ILE A 21 -5.56 13.13 46.31
CA ILE A 21 -6.98 13.46 46.09
C ILE A 21 -7.53 12.66 44.92
N CYS A 22 -6.77 12.55 43.81
CA CYS A 22 -7.20 11.74 42.68
C CYS A 22 -7.40 10.27 43.07
N ARG A 23 -6.52 9.69 43.89
CA ARG A 23 -6.66 8.30 44.38
C ARG A 23 -7.88 8.12 45.28
N VAL A 24 -8.08 9.00 46.26
CA VAL A 24 -9.21 8.94 47.21
C VAL A 24 -10.54 9.03 46.47
N HIS A 25 -10.65 9.95 45.51
CA HIS A 25 -11.89 10.18 44.77
C HIS A 25 -11.98 9.40 43.45
N ARG A 26 -11.02 8.51 43.17
CA ARG A 26 -10.93 7.73 41.92
C ARG A 26 -11.03 8.58 40.65
N VAL A 27 -10.42 9.76 40.69
CA VAL A 27 -10.22 10.60 39.50
C VAL A 27 -9.10 9.99 38.66
N GLN A 28 -9.28 9.99 37.34
CA GLN A 28 -8.30 9.49 36.40
C GLN A 28 -6.98 10.28 36.53
N LEU A 29 -5.86 9.56 36.68
CA LEU A 29 -4.57 10.17 36.98
C LEU A 29 -3.95 10.94 35.81
N ASP A 30 -4.41 10.68 34.58
CA ASP A 30 -4.04 11.42 33.38
C ASP A 30 -4.18 12.94 33.53
N ILE A 31 -5.09 13.42 34.39
CA ILE A 31 -5.30 14.85 34.67
C ILE A 31 -4.03 15.57 35.14
N LEU A 32 -3.09 14.85 35.76
CA LEU A 32 -1.81 15.41 36.23
C LEU A 32 -0.92 15.86 35.06
N TYR A 33 -1.09 15.25 33.89
CA TYR A 33 -0.41 15.59 32.65
C TYR A 33 -1.32 16.41 31.71
N ASP A 34 -2.54 15.92 31.46
CA ASP A 34 -3.47 16.47 30.45
C ASP A 34 -3.88 17.92 30.75
N LEU A 35 -3.79 18.40 31.99
CA LEU A 35 -4.18 19.77 32.36
C LEU A 35 -3.28 20.82 31.72
N ASN A 36 -1.97 20.58 31.74
CA ASN A 36 -0.98 21.45 31.12
C ASN A 36 0.29 20.61 30.85
N PRO A 37 0.36 19.95 29.68
CA PRO A 37 1.50 19.11 29.32
C PRO A 37 2.84 19.84 29.39
N GLU A 38 2.89 21.10 28.93
CA GLU A 38 4.11 21.92 28.95
C GLU A 38 4.61 22.16 30.38
N LEU A 39 3.70 22.56 31.29
CA LEU A 39 4.04 22.78 32.69
C LEU A 39 4.53 21.49 33.37
N PHE A 40 3.93 20.34 33.03
CA PHE A 40 4.37 19.04 33.55
C PHE A 40 5.76 18.68 33.03
N GLU A 41 6.00 18.86 31.72
CA GLU A 41 7.29 18.56 31.08
C GLU A 41 8.44 19.39 31.65
N GLU A 42 8.22 20.69 31.85
CA GLU A 42 9.21 21.59 32.47
C GLU A 42 9.51 21.22 33.94
N ASN A 43 8.53 20.65 34.66
CA ASN A 43 8.61 20.40 36.10
C ASN A 43 8.64 18.91 36.46
N ILE A 44 9.01 18.04 35.52
CA ILE A 44 9.04 16.59 35.70
C ILE A 44 9.92 16.13 36.88
N VAL A 45 11.05 16.79 37.10
CA VAL A 45 11.94 16.48 38.24
C VAL A 45 11.23 16.72 39.58
N THR A 46 10.47 17.81 39.67
CA THR A 46 9.66 18.14 40.86
C THR A 46 8.57 17.10 41.06
N PHE A 47 7.89 16.70 39.98
CA PHE A 47 6.89 15.63 40.01
C PHE A 47 7.48 14.32 40.54
N ILE A 48 8.60 13.85 39.98
CA ILE A 48 9.27 12.61 40.40
C ILE A 48 9.70 12.69 41.87
N LYS A 49 10.29 13.82 42.31
CA LYS A 49 10.70 13.98 43.70
C LYS A 49 9.52 13.96 44.67
N GLN A 50 8.38 14.55 44.31
CA GLN A 50 7.20 14.59 45.17
C GLN A 50 6.43 13.28 45.17
N VAL A 51 6.25 12.65 44.00
CA VAL A 51 5.37 11.48 43.82
C VAL A 51 6.16 10.17 43.89
N GLY A 52 7.38 10.14 43.39
CA GLY A 52 8.26 8.96 43.45
C GLY A 52 8.81 8.69 44.86
N ASN A 53 9.01 9.72 45.69
CA ASN A 53 9.58 9.55 47.04
C ASN A 53 8.54 9.56 48.17
N SER A 54 7.25 9.79 47.88
CA SER A 54 6.22 9.97 48.92
C SER A 54 5.87 8.71 49.67
N VAL A 55 5.96 7.55 49.02
CA VAL A 55 5.64 6.24 49.60
C VAL A 55 6.82 5.29 49.39
N LYS A 56 7.04 4.37 50.33
CA LYS A 56 8.06 3.32 50.20
C LYS A 56 7.92 2.63 48.84
N LYS A 57 9.02 2.49 48.11
CA LYS A 57 9.12 1.88 46.77
C LYS A 57 8.46 2.66 45.61
N GLY A 58 8.01 3.90 45.79
CA GLY A 58 7.53 4.74 44.68
C GLY A 58 6.23 4.29 44.04
N GLU A 59 5.35 3.63 44.80
CA GLU A 59 4.09 3.04 44.32
C GLU A 59 3.16 4.04 43.59
N TYR A 60 3.20 5.32 43.97
CA TYR A 60 2.34 6.34 43.35
C TYR A 60 2.78 6.67 41.93
N LEU A 61 4.09 6.60 41.66
CA LEU A 61 4.62 6.79 40.32
C LEU A 61 4.31 5.57 39.44
N ASP A 62 4.39 4.35 39.98
CA ASP A 62 3.97 3.12 39.26
C ASP A 62 2.47 3.14 38.94
N LEU A 63 1.65 3.56 39.90
CA LEU A 63 0.22 3.70 39.70
C LEU A 63 -0.09 4.75 38.63
N PHE A 64 0.61 5.90 38.64
CA PHE A 64 0.47 6.91 37.61
C PHE A 64 0.80 6.33 36.23
N LEU A 65 1.98 5.74 36.07
CA LEU A 65 2.47 5.20 34.79
C LEU A 65 1.57 4.09 34.23
N SER A 66 1.12 3.16 35.08
CA SER A 66 0.26 2.04 34.68
C SER A 66 -1.16 2.44 34.28
N CYS A 67 -1.62 3.61 34.72
CA CYS A 67 -2.98 4.09 34.48
C CYS A 67 -3.09 5.11 33.33
N LEU A 68 -1.97 5.46 32.67
CA LEU A 68 -1.98 6.42 31.56
C LEU A 68 -2.71 5.85 30.33
N LEU A 69 -3.54 6.70 29.72
CA LEU A 69 -4.25 6.44 28.48
C LEU A 69 -3.75 7.38 27.38
N ASP A 70 -3.82 6.99 26.10
CA ASP A 70 -3.44 7.92 25.02
C ASP A 70 -4.45 9.05 24.80
N GLU A 71 -5.69 8.85 25.22
CA GLU A 71 -6.75 9.84 25.12
C GLU A 71 -6.51 11.00 26.10
N ASP A 72 -6.89 12.22 25.67
CA ASP A 72 -6.89 13.39 26.54
C ASP A 72 -8.17 13.41 27.38
N THR A 73 -8.00 13.28 28.69
CA THR A 73 -9.08 13.16 29.65
C THR A 73 -9.75 14.50 29.96
N ASN A 74 -9.09 15.63 29.70
CA ASN A 74 -9.73 16.94 29.76
C ASN A 74 -10.74 17.14 28.63
N ILE A 75 -10.47 16.58 27.45
CA ILE A 75 -11.36 16.69 26.29
C ILE A 75 -12.47 15.65 26.34
N THR A 76 -12.16 14.42 26.79
CA THR A 76 -13.08 13.29 26.71
C THR A 76 -13.94 13.09 27.97
N LYS A 77 -13.37 13.24 29.17
CA LYS A 77 -14.05 12.92 30.45
C LYS A 77 -14.38 14.13 31.30
N TYR A 78 -13.52 15.14 31.32
CA TYR A 78 -13.62 16.29 32.24
C TYR A 78 -14.03 17.60 31.56
N LYS A 79 -14.42 17.55 30.27
CA LYS A 79 -14.79 18.71 29.44
C LYS A 79 -15.90 19.56 30.06
N GLU A 80 -16.92 18.91 30.63
CA GLU A 80 -18.09 19.54 31.25
C GLU A 80 -17.77 20.34 32.53
N THR A 81 -16.55 20.20 33.07
CA THR A 81 -16.13 20.91 34.27
C THR A 81 -15.31 22.17 34.00
N ILE A 82 -15.24 22.58 32.72
CA ILE A 82 -14.49 23.75 32.25
C ILE A 82 -15.44 24.84 31.71
N ASN A 83 -16.61 24.51 31.15
CA ASN A 83 -17.61 25.46 30.63
C ASN A 83 -19.02 25.20 31.19
N GLU A 84 -19.72 26.28 31.59
CA GLU A 84 -21.10 26.24 32.16
C GLU A 84 -22.22 26.02 31.11
N LYS A 85 -21.88 25.87 29.82
CA LYS A 85 -22.87 25.62 28.76
C LYS A 85 -22.98 24.11 28.50
N PHE A 86 -24.07 23.52 28.99
CA PHE A 86 -24.43 22.12 28.79
C PHE A 86 -24.89 21.86 27.34
N GLU A 87 -24.03 21.23 26.54
CA GLU A 87 -24.44 20.48 25.36
C GLU A 87 -24.30 18.99 25.67
N TRP A 88 -25.41 18.25 25.58
CA TRP A 88 -25.41 16.80 25.77
C TRP A 88 -24.73 16.14 24.56
N ILE A 89 -23.47 15.75 24.72
CA ILE A 89 -22.73 15.00 23.70
C ILE A 89 -23.07 13.51 23.85
N GLU A 90 -23.57 12.89 22.78
CA GLU A 90 -23.75 11.43 22.74
C GLU A 90 -22.40 10.74 23.00
N LYS A 91 -22.37 9.82 23.97
CA LYS A 91 -21.17 9.00 24.22
C LYS A 91 -20.82 8.23 22.95
N GLU A 92 -19.59 8.40 22.47
CA GLU A 92 -19.06 7.58 21.39
C GLU A 92 -19.29 6.10 21.71
N LYS A 93 -19.87 5.36 20.76
CA LYS A 93 -20.09 3.93 20.93
C LYS A 93 -18.74 3.23 21.06
N PRO A 94 -18.62 2.21 21.93
CA PRO A 94 -17.38 1.45 22.05
C PRO A 94 -16.98 0.89 20.68
N LYS A 95 -15.68 0.98 20.38
CA LYS A 95 -15.13 0.48 19.12
C LYS A 95 -15.45 -1.01 18.98
N THR A 96 -15.81 -1.42 17.78
CA THR A 96 -15.95 -2.84 17.45
C THR A 96 -14.56 -3.51 17.43
N GLU A 97 -14.49 -4.82 17.65
CA GLU A 97 -13.23 -5.60 17.63
C GLU A 97 -12.37 -5.35 16.38
N MET A 98 -13.03 -5.14 15.23
CA MET A 98 -12.36 -4.87 13.95
C MET A 98 -11.79 -3.44 13.88
N GLN A 99 -12.45 -2.45 14.49
CA GLN A 99 -11.93 -1.08 14.64
C GLN A 99 -10.77 -1.03 15.62
N GLU A 100 -10.82 -1.79 16.72
CA GLU A 100 -9.70 -1.93 17.66
C GLU A 100 -8.48 -2.60 17.00
N TYR A 101 -8.69 -3.66 16.21
CA TYR A 101 -7.61 -4.30 15.46
C TYR A 101 -6.94 -3.33 14.48
N ILE A 102 -7.71 -2.54 13.73
CA ILE A 102 -7.17 -1.54 12.78
C ILE A 102 -6.41 -0.44 13.55
N ALA A 103 -6.99 0.07 14.64
CA ALA A 103 -6.35 1.08 15.48
C ALA A 103 -5.01 0.59 16.05
N ASN A 104 -4.94 -0.66 16.51
CA ASN A 104 -3.70 -1.26 17.01
C ASN A 104 -2.69 -1.58 15.91
N LYS A 105 -3.15 -1.97 14.71
CA LYS A 105 -2.27 -2.32 13.58
C LYS A 105 -1.59 -1.09 12.97
N PHE A 106 -2.29 0.04 12.90
CA PHE A 106 -1.76 1.30 12.39
C PHE A 106 -1.43 2.29 13.52
N TYR A 107 -1.17 1.77 14.72
CA TYR A 107 -0.84 2.58 15.88
C TYR A 107 0.48 3.31 15.67
N ASP A 108 0.44 4.63 15.70
CA ASP A 108 1.62 5.48 15.60
C ASP A 108 2.19 5.75 17.00
N ALA A 109 3.17 4.93 17.39
CA ALA A 109 3.82 5.02 18.69
C ALA A 109 4.51 6.38 18.95
N SER A 110 4.79 7.17 17.91
CA SER A 110 5.40 8.50 18.06
C SER A 110 4.42 9.56 18.57
N LYS A 111 3.12 9.37 18.33
CA LYS A 111 2.04 10.26 18.77
C LYS A 111 1.45 9.87 20.12
N SER A 112 1.90 8.75 20.69
CA SER A 112 1.42 8.24 21.96
C SER A 112 1.80 9.18 23.10
N LYS A 113 0.78 9.63 23.83
CA LYS A 113 0.93 10.36 25.09
C LYS A 113 1.64 9.49 26.12
N VAL A 114 1.22 8.23 26.22
CA VAL A 114 1.79 7.25 27.16
C VAL A 114 3.29 7.10 26.92
N ASN A 115 3.70 6.89 25.67
CA ASN A 115 5.12 6.73 25.34
C ASN A 115 5.92 8.02 25.58
N LYS A 116 5.33 9.19 25.31
CA LYS A 116 6.00 10.48 25.58
C LYS A 116 6.28 10.65 27.08
N VAL A 117 5.27 10.43 27.92
CA VAL A 117 5.42 10.54 29.39
C VAL A 117 6.37 9.48 29.92
N CYS A 118 6.26 8.23 29.46
CA CYS A 118 7.17 7.15 29.89
C CYS A 118 8.62 7.45 29.52
N LYS A 119 8.89 7.92 28.30
CA LYS A 119 10.24 8.34 27.88
C LYS A 119 10.78 9.47 28.74
N LEU A 120 9.97 10.50 28.98
CA LEU A 120 10.37 11.62 29.83
C LEU A 120 10.75 11.16 31.25
N VAL A 121 9.97 10.26 31.85
CA VAL A 121 10.28 9.68 33.17
C VAL A 121 11.53 8.80 33.12
N ILE A 122 11.69 7.97 32.10
CA ILE A 122 12.89 7.12 31.92
C ILE A 122 14.14 7.99 31.78
N ASP A 123 14.12 8.98 30.89
CA ASP A 123 15.27 9.84 30.59
C ASP A 123 15.70 10.64 31.83
N THR A 124 14.72 11.17 32.58
CA THR A 124 14.98 11.92 33.81
C THR A 124 15.52 11.06 34.94
N LEU A 125 15.03 9.83 35.10
CA LEU A 125 15.53 8.89 36.11
C LEU A 125 16.91 8.34 35.74
N LEU A 126 17.16 8.02 34.46
CA LEU A 126 18.45 7.50 34.01
C LEU A 126 19.56 8.56 34.01
N SER A 127 19.23 9.83 33.78
CA SER A 127 20.19 10.94 33.78
C SER A 127 20.69 11.33 35.18
N ASN A 128 19.98 10.92 36.24
CA ASN A 128 20.30 11.25 37.62
C ASN A 128 20.68 9.98 38.41
N PRO A 129 21.98 9.72 38.68
CA PRO A 129 22.43 8.47 39.32
C PRO A 129 21.74 8.17 40.65
N ASP A 130 21.59 9.19 41.51
CA ASP A 130 20.96 9.05 42.83
C ASP A 130 19.48 8.62 42.72
N LEU A 131 18.76 9.15 41.73
CA LEU A 131 17.35 8.81 41.48
C LEU A 131 17.21 7.45 40.78
N LYS A 132 18.17 7.10 39.92
CA LYS A 132 18.17 5.81 39.22
C LYS A 132 18.18 4.65 40.20
N GLU A 133 19.04 4.71 41.23
CA GLU A 133 19.15 3.63 42.21
C GLU A 133 17.88 3.48 43.06
N SER A 134 17.23 4.57 43.43
CA SER A 134 16.00 4.56 44.24
C SER A 134 14.73 4.21 43.45
N HIS A 135 14.72 4.41 42.12
CA HIS A 135 13.53 4.28 41.27
C HIS A 135 13.63 3.20 40.18
N LEU A 136 14.46 2.17 40.37
CA LEU A 136 14.59 1.07 39.40
C LEU A 136 13.24 0.44 39.04
N GLN A 137 12.37 0.19 40.02
CA GLN A 137 11.03 -0.36 39.78
C GLN A 137 10.18 0.55 38.87
N ASN A 138 10.21 1.85 39.09
CA ASN A 138 9.47 2.82 38.27
C ASN A 138 9.98 2.87 36.82
N ILE A 139 11.29 2.69 36.62
CA ILE A 139 11.88 2.58 35.29
C ILE A 139 11.36 1.31 34.59
N ILE A 140 11.29 0.18 35.30
CA ILE A 140 10.73 -1.07 34.75
C ILE A 140 9.25 -0.89 34.38
N THR A 141 8.46 -0.25 35.24
CA THR A 141 7.06 0.08 34.93
C THR A 141 6.96 0.93 33.67
N ALA A 142 7.75 2.01 33.59
CA ALA A 142 7.74 2.92 32.46
C ALA A 142 8.14 2.24 31.14
N TYR A 143 9.04 1.25 31.16
CA TYR A 143 9.34 0.43 29.98
C TYR A 143 8.19 -0.53 29.65
N ALA A 144 7.63 -1.23 30.63
CA ALA A 144 6.61 -2.25 30.43
C ALA A 144 5.27 -1.70 29.91
N VAL A 145 4.89 -0.49 30.33
CA VAL A 145 3.57 0.10 30.00
C VAL A 145 3.54 0.86 28.67
N GLN A 146 4.68 1.01 27.99
CA GLN A 146 4.73 1.64 26.66
C GLN A 146 3.81 0.92 25.67
N LYS A 147 3.29 1.65 24.71
CA LYS A 147 2.40 1.14 23.67
C LYS A 147 3.15 0.92 22.35
N PRO A 148 2.84 -0.14 21.59
CA PRO A 148 1.68 -1.02 21.78
C PRO A 148 1.90 -2.24 22.70
N LYS A 149 3.14 -2.66 22.98
CA LYS A 149 3.45 -3.95 23.67
C LYS A 149 4.52 -3.87 24.77
N GLY A 150 4.86 -2.66 25.22
CA GLY A 150 5.97 -2.42 26.14
C GLY A 150 7.34 -2.52 25.46
N ASP A 151 8.33 -1.86 26.04
CA ASP A 151 9.75 -2.02 25.71
C ASP A 151 10.42 -2.99 26.69
N LEU A 152 9.96 -4.24 26.63
CA LEU A 152 10.43 -5.31 27.50
C LEU A 152 11.92 -5.62 27.28
N THR A 153 12.44 -5.37 26.09
CA THR A 153 13.85 -5.58 25.74
C THR A 153 14.75 -4.71 26.61
N ASN A 154 14.46 -3.41 26.72
CA ASN A 154 15.28 -2.51 27.53
C ASN A 154 15.04 -2.71 29.04
N ALA A 155 13.82 -3.06 29.46
CA ALA A 155 13.54 -3.48 30.83
C ALA A 155 14.41 -4.68 31.24
N LEU A 156 14.42 -5.74 30.43
CA LEU A 156 15.20 -6.96 30.71
C LEU A 156 16.71 -6.72 30.64
N LYS A 157 17.19 -5.85 29.74
CA LYS A 157 18.61 -5.44 29.71
C LYS A 157 19.01 -4.68 30.98
N LEU A 158 18.14 -3.79 31.48
CA LEU A 158 18.39 -3.08 32.74
C LEU A 158 18.48 -4.09 33.90
N ILE A 159 17.56 -5.04 33.97
CA ILE A 159 17.57 -6.09 35.00
C ILE A 159 18.80 -7.00 34.87
N SER A 160 19.19 -7.39 33.65
CA SER A 160 20.42 -8.18 33.38
C SER A 160 21.69 -7.44 33.79
N SER A 161 21.69 -6.10 33.78
CA SER A 161 22.84 -5.30 34.21
C SER A 161 23.10 -5.33 35.73
N LEU A 162 22.10 -5.70 36.55
CA LEU A 162 22.18 -5.73 38.02
C LEU A 162 22.82 -7.03 38.57
N LYS A 163 23.93 -7.47 37.96
CA LYS A 163 24.56 -8.78 38.27
C LYS A 163 25.06 -8.90 39.71
N ASP A 164 25.39 -7.78 40.34
CA ASP A 164 25.97 -7.74 41.68
C ASP A 164 24.90 -7.78 42.80
N ASP A 165 23.61 -7.71 42.46
CA ASP A 165 22.50 -7.70 43.42
C ASP A 165 21.38 -8.67 42.99
N GLU A 166 21.62 -9.97 43.20
CA GLU A 166 20.70 -11.05 42.81
C GLU A 166 19.30 -10.88 43.43
N LYS A 167 19.21 -10.33 44.65
CA LYS A 167 17.92 -10.11 45.32
C LYS A 167 17.09 -9.05 44.60
N LYS A 168 17.70 -7.91 44.27
CA LYS A 168 16.99 -6.86 43.49
C LYS A 168 16.63 -7.33 42.10
N GLN A 169 17.50 -8.12 41.45
CA GLN A 169 17.21 -8.72 40.16
C GLN A 169 15.98 -9.63 40.23
N ASP A 170 15.90 -10.51 41.23
CA ASP A 170 14.77 -11.43 41.44
C ASP A 170 13.46 -10.66 41.69
N ASP A 171 13.49 -9.65 42.56
CA ASP A 171 12.32 -8.81 42.88
C ASP A 171 11.78 -8.08 41.64
N LEU A 172 12.66 -7.49 40.82
CA LEU A 172 12.26 -6.78 39.60
C LEU A 172 11.76 -7.72 38.50
N LEU A 173 12.31 -8.92 38.39
CA LEU A 173 11.81 -9.94 37.45
C LEU A 173 10.41 -10.40 37.84
N VAL A 174 10.17 -10.70 39.10
CA VAL A 174 8.85 -11.06 39.61
C VAL A 174 7.86 -9.93 39.32
N TYR A 175 8.26 -8.69 39.58
CA TYR A 175 7.43 -7.52 39.28
C TYR A 175 7.11 -7.39 37.79
N LEU A 176 8.10 -7.54 36.91
CA LEU A 176 7.90 -7.47 35.45
C LEU A 176 6.99 -8.59 34.92
N CYS A 177 7.06 -9.80 35.51
CA CYS A 177 6.17 -10.92 35.19
C CYS A 177 4.70 -10.61 35.54
N PHE A 178 4.44 -9.79 36.55
CA PHE A 178 3.07 -9.35 36.86
C PHE A 178 2.52 -8.31 35.88
N LEU A 179 3.40 -7.47 35.30
CA LEU A 179 2.99 -6.37 34.41
C LEU A 179 2.79 -6.82 32.95
N SER A 180 3.40 -7.94 32.55
CA SER A 180 3.53 -8.32 31.15
C SER A 180 2.92 -9.68 30.87
N ASP A 181 2.53 -9.91 29.61
CA ASP A 181 2.15 -11.25 29.16
C ASP A 181 3.35 -12.21 29.26
N VAL A 182 3.14 -13.36 29.88
CA VAL A 182 4.18 -14.38 30.14
C VAL A 182 4.88 -14.84 28.87
N ASN A 183 4.11 -15.12 27.82
CA ASN A 183 4.67 -15.64 26.57
C ASN A 183 5.50 -14.59 25.84
N LEU A 184 5.01 -13.34 25.81
CA LEU A 184 5.75 -12.21 25.25
C LEU A 184 7.03 -11.93 26.03
N LEU A 185 6.96 -11.95 27.36
CA LEU A 185 8.10 -11.69 28.23
C LEU A 185 9.17 -12.78 28.07
N TYR A 186 8.78 -14.06 28.05
CA TYR A 186 9.70 -15.16 27.84
C TYR A 186 10.39 -15.08 26.46
N LYS A 187 9.62 -14.85 25.38
CA LYS A 187 10.20 -14.65 24.04
C LYS A 187 11.16 -13.46 23.98
N THR A 188 10.84 -12.36 24.67
CA THR A 188 11.72 -11.19 24.72
C THR A 188 12.97 -11.45 25.58
N SER A 189 12.87 -12.29 26.60
CA SER A 189 14.03 -12.70 27.39
C SER A 189 15.02 -13.55 26.60
N LEU A 190 14.52 -14.38 25.68
CA LEU A 190 15.37 -15.11 24.73
C LEU A 190 16.11 -14.16 23.77
N SER A 191 15.46 -13.10 23.27
CA SER A 191 16.05 -12.19 22.27
C SER A 191 17.19 -11.32 22.81
N ILE A 192 17.35 -11.18 24.13
CA ILE A 192 18.52 -10.52 24.74
C ILE A 192 19.73 -11.47 24.88
N TYR A 193 19.58 -12.74 24.53
CA TYR A 193 20.60 -13.79 24.54
C TYR A 193 21.20 -14.12 25.92
N ASP A 194 20.54 -13.70 27.01
CA ASP A 194 20.90 -14.06 28.39
C ASP A 194 20.03 -15.23 28.87
N LEU A 195 20.58 -16.45 28.77
CA LEU A 195 19.87 -17.67 29.15
C LEU A 195 19.55 -17.73 30.66
N ARG A 196 20.30 -17.03 31.51
CA ARG A 196 20.04 -17.02 32.96
C ARG A 196 18.75 -16.25 33.24
N ILE A 197 18.63 -15.06 32.66
CA ILE A 197 17.39 -14.26 32.73
C ILE A 197 16.22 -15.01 32.10
N SER A 198 16.44 -15.65 30.95
CA SER A 198 15.39 -16.44 30.28
C SER A 198 14.86 -17.58 31.16
N LEU A 199 15.76 -18.29 31.86
CA LEU A 199 15.41 -19.34 32.79
C LEU A 199 14.62 -18.80 33.99
N GLN A 200 15.06 -17.69 34.59
CA GLN A 200 14.38 -17.07 35.72
C GLN A 200 12.98 -16.59 35.32
N VAL A 201 12.83 -15.94 34.17
CA VAL A 201 11.53 -15.50 33.64
C VAL A 201 10.57 -16.69 33.48
N ALA A 202 11.03 -17.81 32.91
CA ALA A 202 10.20 -19.00 32.73
C ALA A 202 9.75 -19.61 34.08
N GLN A 203 10.67 -19.71 35.05
CA GLN A 203 10.39 -20.24 36.39
C GLN A 203 9.40 -19.36 37.15
N LYS A 204 9.61 -18.03 37.16
CA LYS A 204 8.75 -17.08 37.88
C LYS A 204 7.38 -16.91 37.23
N SER A 205 7.29 -17.14 35.93
CA SER A 205 6.02 -17.12 35.19
C SER A 205 5.26 -18.44 35.24
N GLN A 206 5.74 -19.44 35.99
CA GLN A 206 5.10 -20.76 36.15
C GLN A 206 4.85 -21.50 34.83
N MET A 207 5.74 -21.32 33.84
CA MET A 207 5.68 -22.08 32.59
C MET A 207 5.96 -23.56 32.83
N ASP A 208 5.45 -24.46 31.98
CA ASP A 208 5.75 -25.89 32.11
C ASP A 208 7.24 -26.15 31.85
N PRO A 209 8.00 -26.70 32.82
CA PRO A 209 9.42 -27.03 32.65
C PRO A 209 9.71 -27.92 31.43
N ARG A 210 8.76 -28.74 30.99
CA ARG A 210 8.91 -29.59 29.82
C ARG A 210 8.97 -28.81 28.50
N GLU A 211 8.42 -27.59 28.47
CA GLU A 211 8.40 -26.77 27.26
C GLU A 211 9.70 -25.98 27.06
N TYR A 212 10.32 -25.48 28.13
CA TYR A 212 11.48 -24.59 28.03
C TYR A 212 12.81 -25.23 28.41
N LEU A 213 12.86 -26.16 29.39
CA LEU A 213 14.14 -26.73 29.86
C LEU A 213 14.90 -27.49 28.77
N PRO A 214 14.28 -28.34 27.93
CA PRO A 214 15.01 -29.04 26.88
C PRO A 214 15.64 -28.06 25.88
N PHE A 215 14.93 -26.97 25.57
CA PHE A 215 15.41 -25.94 24.65
C PHE A 215 16.57 -25.14 25.25
N LEU A 216 16.44 -24.66 26.50
CA LEU A 216 17.51 -23.91 27.17
C LEU A 216 18.77 -24.76 27.40
N THR A 217 18.63 -26.03 27.77
CA THR A 217 19.77 -26.95 27.92
C THR A 217 20.48 -27.14 26.59
N LYS A 218 19.73 -27.40 25.51
CA LYS A 218 20.29 -27.51 24.15
C LYS A 218 21.05 -26.24 23.74
N LEU A 219 20.56 -25.05 24.10
CA LEU A 219 21.22 -23.78 23.81
C LEU A 219 22.47 -23.55 24.65
N ASN A 220 22.57 -24.12 25.85
CA ASN A 220 23.72 -23.90 26.72
C ASN A 220 25.01 -24.47 26.12
N ASP A 221 24.91 -25.64 25.50
CA ASP A 221 26.04 -26.39 24.92
C ASP A 221 26.49 -25.89 23.54
N MET A 222 25.75 -24.97 22.92
CA MET A 222 26.06 -24.43 21.60
C MET A 222 27.10 -23.30 21.64
N ASP A 223 27.88 -23.20 20.56
CA ASP A 223 28.72 -22.03 20.28
C ASP A 223 27.88 -20.74 20.25
N THR A 224 28.51 -19.61 20.59
CA THR A 224 27.84 -18.30 20.75
C THR A 224 27.01 -17.89 19.54
N ASN A 225 27.55 -18.00 18.32
CA ASN A 225 26.82 -17.55 17.11
C ASN A 225 25.73 -18.55 16.71
N LEU A 226 25.98 -19.86 16.85
CA LEU A 226 24.99 -20.88 16.57
C LEU A 226 23.81 -20.83 17.56
N LYS A 227 24.09 -20.49 18.82
CA LYS A 227 23.09 -20.24 19.87
C LYS A 227 22.17 -19.09 19.50
N LYS A 228 22.75 -17.94 19.12
CA LYS A 228 21.97 -16.77 18.68
C LYS A 228 21.15 -17.06 17.42
N PHE A 229 21.71 -17.76 16.44
CA PHE A 229 20.96 -18.23 15.27
C PHE A 229 19.74 -19.07 15.68
N THR A 230 19.93 -20.06 16.55
CA THR A 230 18.87 -20.98 16.97
C THR A 230 17.77 -20.25 17.75
N ILE A 231 18.16 -19.25 18.56
CA ILE A 231 17.22 -18.39 19.28
C ILE A 231 16.41 -17.53 18.29
N ASP A 232 17.08 -16.81 17.40
CA ASP A 232 16.40 -15.90 16.46
C ASP A 232 15.49 -16.67 15.49
N ASP A 233 15.91 -17.86 15.06
CA ASP A 233 15.09 -18.75 14.24
C ASP A 233 13.83 -19.21 14.99
N TYR A 234 13.97 -19.61 16.26
CA TYR A 234 12.84 -19.95 17.13
C TYR A 234 11.87 -18.77 17.32
N LEU A 235 12.39 -17.53 17.37
CA LEU A 235 11.60 -16.31 17.47
C LEU A 235 11.01 -15.83 16.15
N ASN A 236 11.35 -16.49 15.02
CA ASN A 236 11.02 -16.07 13.65
C ASN A 236 11.64 -14.73 13.24
N ASP A 237 12.74 -14.31 13.87
CA ASP A 237 13.59 -13.22 13.37
C ASP A 237 14.63 -13.78 12.39
N HIS A 238 14.15 -14.17 11.21
CA HIS A 238 14.97 -14.82 10.20
C HIS A 238 16.11 -13.93 9.68
N GLU A 239 15.95 -12.60 9.73
CA GLU A 239 17.00 -11.66 9.32
C GLU A 239 18.18 -11.70 10.29
N SER A 240 17.92 -11.59 11.60
CA SER A 240 18.98 -11.67 12.61
C SER A 240 19.58 -13.07 12.67
N ALA A 241 18.74 -14.12 12.54
CA ALA A 241 19.20 -15.50 12.44
C ALA A 241 20.23 -15.66 11.30
N LEU A 242 19.91 -15.19 10.08
CA LEU A 242 20.82 -15.29 8.94
C LEU A 242 22.17 -14.60 9.19
N LYS A 243 22.19 -13.46 9.92
CA LYS A 243 23.44 -12.75 10.27
C LYS A 243 24.32 -13.57 11.22
N HIS A 244 23.72 -14.21 12.21
CA HIS A 244 24.47 -15.07 13.15
C HIS A 244 24.94 -16.36 12.48
N LEU A 245 24.12 -16.94 11.61
CA LEU A 245 24.51 -18.12 10.82
C LEU A 245 25.71 -17.81 9.94
N PHE A 246 25.70 -16.67 9.24
CA PHE A 246 26.86 -16.21 8.46
C PHE A 246 28.11 -16.00 9.34
N SER A 247 27.94 -15.49 10.55
CA SER A 247 29.05 -15.27 11.49
C SER A 247 29.61 -16.58 12.06
N TYR A 248 28.80 -17.64 12.11
CA TYR A 248 29.21 -18.97 12.59
C TYR A 248 29.94 -19.78 11.50
N GLU A 249 29.34 -19.91 10.32
CA GLU A 249 29.82 -20.85 9.29
C GLU A 249 30.00 -20.23 7.89
N LYS A 250 29.82 -18.92 7.72
CA LYS A 250 29.87 -18.22 6.42
C LYS A 250 28.83 -18.78 5.44
N VAL A 251 29.11 -18.77 4.14
CA VAL A 251 28.19 -19.25 3.10
C VAL A 251 28.39 -20.75 2.88
N THR A 252 27.74 -21.54 3.73
CA THR A 252 27.61 -22.99 3.57
C THR A 252 26.38 -23.35 2.75
N LYS A 253 26.21 -24.64 2.46
CA LYS A 253 24.95 -25.18 1.91
C LYS A 253 23.75 -24.85 2.80
N ARG A 254 23.89 -25.00 4.13
CA ARG A 254 22.83 -24.69 5.10
C ARG A 254 22.45 -23.21 5.07
N PHE A 255 23.44 -22.31 4.96
CA PHE A 255 23.18 -20.88 4.80
C PHE A 255 22.35 -20.58 3.54
N ILE A 256 22.70 -21.19 2.40
CA ILE A 256 21.96 -20.99 1.13
C ILE A 256 20.54 -21.55 1.24
N GLU A 257 20.35 -22.73 1.80
CA GLU A 257 19.02 -23.34 2.00
C GLU A 257 18.13 -22.48 2.89
N TYR A 258 18.66 -21.96 4.00
CA TYR A 258 17.94 -21.06 4.91
C TYR A 258 17.57 -19.73 4.22
N LEU A 259 18.51 -19.17 3.45
CA LEU A 259 18.31 -17.95 2.67
C LEU A 259 17.20 -18.12 1.61
N GLU A 260 17.18 -19.26 0.89
CA GLU A 260 16.15 -19.58 -0.09
C GLU A 260 14.77 -19.78 0.57
N LEU A 261 14.73 -20.51 1.69
CA LEU A 261 13.51 -20.79 2.44
C LEU A 261 12.79 -19.49 2.88
N HIS A 262 13.55 -18.54 3.43
CA HIS A 262 13.03 -17.27 3.93
C HIS A 262 13.14 -16.10 2.94
N LYS A 263 13.60 -16.36 1.71
CA LYS A 263 13.74 -15.38 0.61
C LYS A 263 14.61 -14.17 0.98
N LEU A 264 15.67 -14.38 1.77
CA LEU A 264 16.52 -13.33 2.34
C LEU A 264 17.70 -12.92 1.44
N TYR A 265 17.52 -12.98 0.11
CA TYR A 265 18.59 -12.75 -0.87
C TYR A 265 19.29 -11.39 -0.71
N LYS A 266 18.52 -10.30 -0.53
CA LYS A 266 19.08 -8.95 -0.36
C LYS A 266 19.96 -8.85 0.89
N LEU A 267 19.56 -9.48 1.98
CA LEU A 267 20.36 -9.50 3.21
C LEU A 267 21.64 -10.34 3.02
N GLY A 268 21.52 -11.52 2.40
CA GLY A 268 22.68 -12.36 2.09
C GLY A 268 23.72 -11.63 1.22
N LEU A 269 23.27 -10.88 0.20
CA LEU A 269 24.14 -10.06 -0.65
C LEU A 269 24.83 -8.91 0.10
N ARG A 270 24.16 -8.32 1.11
CA ARG A 270 24.77 -7.30 1.98
C ARG A 270 25.85 -7.91 2.87
N LEU A 271 25.62 -9.11 3.40
CA LEU A 271 26.57 -9.81 4.27
C LEU A 271 27.85 -10.24 3.53
N THR A 272 27.71 -10.68 2.28
CA THR A 272 28.83 -11.13 1.44
C THR A 272 29.44 -10.03 0.58
N ARG A 273 29.15 -8.75 0.85
CA ARG A 273 29.61 -7.60 0.02
C ARG A 273 31.12 -7.58 -0.24
N ARG A 274 31.93 -8.11 0.68
CA ARG A 274 33.40 -8.16 0.56
C ARG A 274 33.92 -9.48 -0.03
N GLU A 275 33.08 -10.51 -0.13
CA GLU A 275 33.43 -11.87 -0.52
C GLU A 275 32.83 -12.18 -1.90
N LYS A 276 33.53 -11.77 -2.97
CA LYS A 276 32.99 -11.84 -4.35
C LYS A 276 32.52 -13.23 -4.76
N GLU A 277 33.30 -14.27 -4.48
CA GLU A 277 32.93 -15.65 -4.85
C GLU A 277 31.68 -16.15 -4.12
N GLU A 278 31.53 -15.81 -2.84
CA GLU A 278 30.32 -16.16 -2.07
C GLU A 278 29.10 -15.36 -2.53
N GLN A 279 29.31 -14.09 -2.86
CA GLN A 279 28.26 -13.24 -3.40
C GLN A 279 27.74 -13.78 -4.75
N LYS A 280 28.61 -14.32 -5.60
CA LYS A 280 28.19 -14.98 -6.86
C LYS A 280 27.22 -16.14 -6.60
N LYS A 281 27.51 -17.02 -5.63
CA LYS A 281 26.63 -18.15 -5.28
C LYS A 281 25.23 -17.66 -4.90
N ILE A 282 25.14 -16.58 -4.13
CA ILE A 282 23.86 -15.98 -3.74
C ILE A 282 23.16 -15.34 -4.95
N TYR A 283 23.89 -14.64 -5.81
CA TYR A 283 23.33 -14.06 -7.04
C TYR A 283 22.74 -15.10 -7.98
N ILE A 284 23.37 -16.27 -8.14
CA ILE A 284 22.82 -17.37 -8.96
C ILE A 284 21.44 -17.80 -8.42
N LYS A 285 21.32 -17.99 -7.11
CA LYS A 285 20.05 -18.37 -6.48
C LYS A 285 19.02 -17.25 -6.54
N TYR A 286 19.46 -16.01 -6.41
CA TYR A 286 18.59 -14.85 -6.49
C TYR A 286 18.03 -14.65 -7.91
N ALA A 287 18.87 -14.77 -8.93
CA ALA A 287 18.45 -14.69 -10.33
C ALA A 287 17.45 -15.81 -10.69
N SER A 288 17.68 -17.02 -10.20
CA SER A 288 16.74 -18.14 -10.36
C SER A 288 15.38 -17.84 -9.71
N TYR A 289 15.40 -17.29 -8.48
CA TYR A 289 14.18 -16.87 -7.80
C TYR A 289 13.44 -15.75 -8.57
N LEU A 290 14.17 -14.76 -9.07
CA LEU A 290 13.60 -13.64 -9.84
C LEU A 290 12.96 -14.12 -11.14
N SER A 291 13.61 -15.03 -11.87
CA SER A 291 13.08 -15.60 -13.12
C SER A 291 11.86 -16.50 -12.87
N ASN A 292 11.95 -17.43 -11.92
CA ASN A 292 10.97 -18.52 -11.79
C ASN A 292 9.77 -18.16 -10.90
N SER A 293 9.98 -17.38 -9.82
CA SER A 293 8.92 -17.07 -8.85
C SER A 293 8.34 -15.67 -9.01
N VAL A 294 9.18 -14.68 -9.33
CA VAL A 294 8.77 -13.28 -9.43
C VAL A 294 8.45 -12.88 -10.88
N GLN A 295 8.95 -13.63 -11.86
CA GLN A 295 8.87 -13.30 -13.30
C GLN A 295 9.51 -11.93 -13.62
N ASN A 296 10.48 -11.49 -12.81
CA ASN A 296 11.30 -10.32 -13.12
C ASN A 296 12.51 -10.75 -13.95
N TYR A 297 12.24 -11.07 -15.21
CA TYR A 297 13.23 -11.57 -16.15
C TYR A 297 14.35 -10.55 -16.45
N ASN A 298 14.05 -9.26 -16.37
CA ASN A 298 15.00 -8.19 -16.68
C ASN A 298 16.13 -8.15 -15.65
N GLU A 299 15.78 -8.16 -14.36
CA GLU A 299 16.78 -8.20 -13.29
C GLU A 299 17.51 -9.54 -13.24
N ALA A 300 16.80 -10.66 -13.44
CA ALA A 300 17.43 -11.98 -13.49
C ALA A 300 18.47 -12.07 -14.62
N GLY A 301 18.12 -11.59 -15.82
CA GLY A 301 19.01 -11.56 -16.97
C GLY A 301 20.25 -10.71 -16.72
N LEU A 302 20.10 -9.52 -16.13
CA LEU A 302 21.24 -8.65 -15.79
C LEU A 302 22.17 -9.29 -14.76
N ILE A 303 21.63 -10.01 -13.79
CA ILE A 303 22.45 -10.74 -12.81
C ILE A 303 23.22 -11.86 -13.52
N TYR A 304 22.56 -12.69 -14.33
CA TYR A 304 23.23 -13.76 -15.06
C TYR A 304 24.29 -13.23 -16.04
N GLU A 305 24.01 -12.13 -16.73
CA GLU A 305 24.96 -11.47 -17.63
C GLU A 305 26.22 -11.00 -16.87
N ASN A 306 26.03 -10.35 -15.72
CA ASN A 306 27.15 -9.93 -14.87
C ASN A 306 27.96 -11.13 -14.32
N LEU A 307 27.29 -12.26 -14.09
CA LEU A 307 27.93 -13.52 -13.70
C LEU A 307 28.60 -14.26 -14.87
N LYS A 308 28.45 -13.77 -16.11
CA LYS A 308 28.90 -14.41 -17.36
C LYS A 308 28.19 -15.73 -17.67
N GLU A 309 27.02 -15.95 -17.08
CA GLU A 309 26.13 -17.07 -17.39
C GLU A 309 25.26 -16.68 -18.59
N PHE A 310 25.89 -16.53 -19.76
CA PHE A 310 25.27 -15.88 -20.93
C PHE A 310 24.08 -16.66 -21.48
N GLU A 311 24.07 -18.00 -21.40
CA GLU A 311 22.91 -18.81 -21.83
C GLU A 311 21.66 -18.51 -20.98
N LEU A 312 21.82 -18.48 -19.66
CA LEU A 312 20.75 -18.17 -18.71
C LEU A 312 20.29 -16.70 -18.85
N ALA A 313 21.23 -15.79 -19.06
CA ALA A 313 20.94 -14.38 -19.32
C ALA A 313 20.11 -14.21 -20.61
N LYS A 314 20.53 -14.85 -21.70
CA LYS A 314 19.82 -14.88 -22.99
C LYS A 314 18.39 -15.38 -22.80
N ALA A 315 18.22 -16.54 -22.15
CA ALA A 315 16.89 -17.11 -21.90
C ALA A 315 16.00 -16.18 -21.06
N CYS A 316 16.54 -15.53 -20.04
CA CYS A 316 15.81 -14.53 -19.27
C CYS A 316 15.39 -13.35 -20.15
N PHE A 317 16.28 -12.79 -20.97
CA PHE A 317 15.93 -11.66 -21.82
C PHE A 317 14.91 -12.01 -22.91
N ILE A 318 14.94 -13.24 -23.45
CA ILE A 318 13.91 -13.74 -24.37
C ILE A 318 12.55 -13.83 -23.65
N ASN A 319 12.49 -14.47 -22.48
CA ASN A 319 11.26 -14.57 -21.68
C ASN A 319 10.72 -13.19 -21.25
N GLY A 320 11.62 -12.23 -20.99
CA GLY A 320 11.30 -10.84 -20.70
C GLY A 320 11.05 -9.97 -21.93
N LYS A 321 11.10 -10.53 -23.15
CA LYS A 321 10.93 -9.85 -24.44
C LYS A 321 11.87 -8.65 -24.67
N ASN A 322 13.04 -8.63 -24.02
CA ASN A 322 14.07 -7.61 -24.24
C ASN A 322 14.96 -8.02 -25.41
N TRP A 323 14.45 -7.87 -26.62
CA TRP A 323 15.10 -8.30 -27.84
C TRP A 323 16.52 -7.74 -28.01
N SER A 324 16.73 -6.47 -27.65
CA SER A 324 18.02 -5.79 -27.85
C SER A 324 19.12 -6.40 -26.97
N LYS A 325 18.81 -6.70 -25.71
CA LYS A 325 19.76 -7.37 -24.79
C LYS A 325 19.99 -8.82 -25.18
N ALA A 326 18.91 -9.55 -25.49
CA ALA A 326 18.98 -10.93 -25.91
C ALA A 326 19.87 -11.09 -27.15
N LEU A 327 19.59 -10.33 -28.22
CA LEU A 327 20.35 -10.42 -29.47
C LEU A 327 21.76 -9.85 -29.37
N ASN A 328 22.01 -8.86 -28.50
CA ASN A 328 23.38 -8.41 -28.24
C ASN A 328 24.22 -9.53 -27.61
N ILE A 329 23.69 -10.22 -26.59
CA ILE A 329 24.35 -11.38 -25.98
C ILE A 329 24.54 -12.49 -27.02
N THR A 330 23.51 -12.81 -27.81
CA THR A 330 23.60 -13.82 -28.86
C THR A 330 24.69 -13.47 -29.88
N LYS A 331 24.72 -12.22 -30.36
CA LYS A 331 25.70 -11.78 -31.36
C LYS A 331 27.15 -11.90 -30.88
N ILE A 332 27.41 -11.62 -29.60
CA ILE A 332 28.77 -11.65 -29.03
C ILE A 332 29.18 -13.08 -28.65
N HIS A 333 28.29 -13.86 -28.05
CA HIS A 333 28.64 -15.13 -27.41
C HIS A 333 28.13 -16.38 -28.12
N PHE A 334 27.07 -16.28 -28.93
CA PHE A 334 26.40 -17.40 -29.61
C PHE A 334 25.99 -17.05 -31.06
N PRO A 335 26.92 -16.53 -31.90
CA PRO A 335 26.59 -15.99 -33.22
C PRO A 335 25.91 -17.01 -34.14
N GLU A 336 26.17 -18.31 -33.95
CA GLU A 336 25.54 -19.41 -34.66
C GLU A 336 24.03 -19.56 -34.40
N THR A 337 23.51 -19.03 -33.27
CA THR A 337 22.07 -19.11 -32.90
C THR A 337 21.32 -17.79 -33.15
N ILE A 338 21.93 -16.84 -33.88
CA ILE A 338 21.38 -15.50 -34.08
C ILE A 338 20.07 -15.51 -34.87
N GLU A 339 19.96 -16.38 -35.87
CA GLU A 339 18.75 -16.52 -36.68
C GLU A 339 17.61 -17.11 -35.86
N ASP A 340 17.83 -18.26 -35.21
CA ASP A 340 16.83 -18.94 -34.36
C ASP A 340 16.30 -18.02 -33.25
N THR A 341 17.20 -17.34 -32.53
CA THR A 341 16.80 -16.42 -31.45
C THR A 341 16.06 -15.19 -31.97
N SER A 342 16.40 -14.71 -33.16
CA SER A 342 15.67 -13.62 -33.81
C SER A 342 14.27 -14.07 -34.20
N GLU A 343 14.10 -15.27 -34.76
CA GLU A 343 12.78 -15.81 -35.13
C GLU A 343 11.88 -16.04 -33.90
N GLU A 344 12.43 -16.58 -32.81
CA GLU A 344 11.71 -16.73 -31.55
C GLU A 344 11.23 -15.38 -31.02
N LEU A 345 12.13 -14.38 -30.94
CA LEU A 345 11.78 -13.03 -30.49
C LEU A 345 10.76 -12.35 -31.41
N ILE A 346 10.88 -12.52 -32.72
CA ILE A 346 9.91 -11.97 -33.69
C ILE A 346 8.53 -12.55 -33.41
N SER A 347 8.41 -13.86 -33.16
CA SER A 347 7.11 -14.49 -32.84
C SER A 347 6.50 -13.93 -31.55
N LEU A 348 7.32 -13.72 -30.52
CA LEU A 348 6.88 -13.16 -29.23
C LEU A 348 6.49 -11.69 -29.31
N LEU A 349 7.21 -10.91 -30.12
CA LEU A 349 6.97 -9.49 -30.33
C LEU A 349 5.79 -9.23 -31.28
N ASP A 350 5.55 -10.12 -32.24
CA ASP A 350 4.41 -10.02 -33.17
C ASP A 350 3.09 -10.20 -32.41
N TYR A 351 3.06 -11.12 -31.45
CA TYR A 351 1.95 -11.28 -30.51
C TYR A 351 1.66 -9.99 -29.71
N ASP A 352 2.72 -9.28 -29.29
CA ASP A 352 2.61 -8.00 -28.56
C ASP A 352 2.43 -6.78 -29.48
N HIS A 353 2.34 -6.98 -30.79
CA HIS A 353 2.22 -5.91 -31.80
C HIS A 353 3.39 -4.90 -31.75
N ALA A 354 4.56 -5.33 -31.26
CA ALA A 354 5.76 -4.51 -31.16
C ALA A 354 6.51 -4.43 -32.51
N TYR A 355 5.80 -4.01 -33.57
CA TYR A 355 6.27 -4.05 -34.95
C TYR A 355 7.55 -3.24 -35.21
N GLY A 356 7.75 -2.13 -34.48
CA GLY A 356 8.97 -1.33 -34.59
C GLY A 356 10.22 -2.12 -34.19
N SER A 357 10.14 -2.89 -33.10
CA SER A 357 11.23 -3.77 -32.66
C SER A 357 11.49 -4.89 -33.66
N ILE A 358 10.43 -5.49 -34.21
CA ILE A 358 10.54 -6.54 -35.24
C ILE A 358 11.26 -6.03 -36.49
N ALA A 359 10.94 -4.81 -36.93
CA ALA A 359 11.60 -4.18 -38.07
C ALA A 359 13.11 -4.02 -37.85
N GLU A 360 13.52 -3.58 -36.65
CA GLU A 360 14.93 -3.44 -36.27
C GLU A 360 15.66 -4.79 -36.23
N ILE A 361 14.99 -5.86 -35.79
CA ILE A 361 15.56 -7.22 -35.83
C ILE A 361 15.81 -7.66 -37.27
N TYR A 362 14.81 -7.52 -38.16
CA TYR A 362 14.97 -7.88 -39.57
C TYR A 362 16.08 -7.09 -40.24
N LEU A 363 16.20 -5.80 -39.92
CA LEU A 363 17.19 -4.90 -40.52
C LEU A 363 18.62 -5.24 -40.05
N HIS A 364 18.84 -5.34 -38.74
CA HIS A 364 20.19 -5.37 -38.18
C HIS A 364 20.74 -6.78 -37.91
N PHE A 365 19.87 -7.78 -37.78
CA PHE A 365 20.26 -9.14 -37.38
C PHE A 365 20.00 -10.17 -38.48
N LEU A 366 18.91 -10.04 -39.24
CA LEU A 366 18.55 -10.99 -40.32
C LEU A 366 18.87 -10.47 -41.73
N ASN A 367 19.37 -9.23 -41.86
CA ASN A 367 19.66 -8.56 -43.14
C ASN A 367 18.52 -8.65 -44.17
N ASN A 368 17.26 -8.73 -43.71
CA ASN A 368 16.09 -8.82 -44.58
C ASN A 368 15.40 -7.46 -44.68
N ASN A 369 15.90 -6.65 -45.61
CA ASN A 369 15.43 -5.27 -45.78
C ASN A 369 13.94 -5.20 -46.16
N ASP A 370 13.47 -6.11 -47.02
CA ASP A 370 12.09 -6.08 -47.52
C ASP A 370 11.07 -6.36 -46.40
N LYS A 371 11.37 -7.33 -45.51
CA LYS A 371 10.57 -7.55 -44.30
C LYS A 371 10.68 -6.39 -43.32
N ALA A 372 11.88 -5.81 -43.15
CA ALA A 372 12.07 -4.65 -42.28
C ALA A 372 11.21 -3.45 -42.72
N ILE A 373 11.23 -3.11 -44.00
CA ILE A 373 10.38 -2.06 -44.60
C ILE A 373 8.90 -2.32 -44.28
N LYS A 374 8.43 -3.56 -44.49
CA LYS A 374 7.04 -3.95 -44.19
C LYS A 374 6.67 -3.69 -42.72
N TYR A 375 7.52 -4.07 -41.76
CA TYR A 375 7.25 -3.88 -40.33
C TYR A 375 7.45 -2.42 -39.86
N PHE A 376 8.34 -1.64 -40.49
CA PHE A 376 8.40 -0.20 -40.28
C PHE A 376 7.09 0.49 -40.72
N CYS A 377 6.51 0.08 -41.84
CA CYS A 377 5.18 0.56 -42.26
C CYS A 377 4.08 0.13 -41.29
N LYS A 378 4.09 -1.10 -40.78
CA LYS A 378 3.14 -1.56 -39.75
C LYS A 378 3.24 -0.79 -38.42
N SER A 379 4.40 -0.19 -38.13
CA SER A 379 4.62 0.66 -36.95
C SER A 379 4.49 2.16 -37.24
N TYR A 380 3.88 2.52 -38.37
CA TYR A 380 3.67 3.91 -38.82
C TYR A 380 4.95 4.75 -38.96
N LYS A 381 6.12 4.09 -38.99
CA LYS A 381 7.44 4.71 -39.22
C LYS A 381 7.75 4.78 -40.71
N PHE A 382 6.88 5.44 -41.48
CA PHE A 382 6.96 5.47 -42.95
C PHE A 382 8.23 6.14 -43.46
N ASP A 383 8.72 7.20 -42.81
CA ASP A 383 9.97 7.85 -43.21
C ASP A 383 11.15 6.89 -43.20
N ILE A 384 11.27 6.10 -42.13
CA ILE A 384 12.32 5.10 -41.98
C ILE A 384 12.17 4.02 -43.04
N ALA A 385 10.94 3.54 -43.28
CA ALA A 385 10.67 2.58 -44.35
C ALA A 385 11.10 3.11 -45.74
N MET A 386 10.82 4.38 -46.03
CA MET A 386 11.17 5.03 -47.30
C MET A 386 12.69 5.21 -47.46
N ILE A 387 13.41 5.53 -46.38
CA ILE A 387 14.88 5.57 -46.38
C ILE A 387 15.44 4.19 -46.76
N HIS A 388 14.90 3.12 -46.17
CA HIS A 388 15.35 1.75 -46.44
C HIS A 388 14.93 1.20 -47.81
N ALA A 389 13.86 1.74 -48.41
CA ALA A 389 13.51 1.47 -49.80
C ALA A 389 14.50 2.11 -50.79
N ASN A 390 15.29 3.10 -50.37
CA ASN A 390 16.38 3.72 -51.14
C ASN A 390 15.98 4.17 -52.56
N GLY A 391 14.77 4.71 -52.71
CA GLY A 391 14.24 5.17 -54.00
C GLY A 391 13.83 4.06 -54.98
N ASP A 392 13.86 2.79 -54.56
CA ASP A 392 13.38 1.67 -55.37
C ASP A 392 11.84 1.70 -55.48
N MET A 393 11.36 2.19 -56.61
CA MET A 393 9.93 2.37 -56.84
C MET A 393 9.18 1.03 -56.83
N GLN A 394 9.80 -0.08 -57.26
CA GLN A 394 9.15 -1.39 -57.25
C GLN A 394 8.85 -1.84 -55.82
N LYS A 395 9.84 -1.74 -54.93
CA LYS A 395 9.66 -2.07 -53.50
C LYS A 395 8.60 -1.20 -52.83
N ILE A 396 8.57 0.08 -53.16
CA ILE A 396 7.56 0.99 -52.61
C ILE A 396 6.16 0.53 -53.07
N THR A 397 5.98 0.23 -54.36
CA THR A 397 4.69 -0.22 -54.89
C THR A 397 4.25 -1.60 -54.39
N GLU A 398 5.19 -2.52 -54.17
CA GLU A 398 4.88 -3.90 -53.78
C GLU A 398 4.77 -4.11 -52.27
N ILE A 399 5.48 -3.31 -51.46
CA ILE A 399 5.58 -3.51 -50.01
C ILE A 399 4.93 -2.37 -49.23
N VAL A 400 5.25 -1.11 -49.56
CA VAL A 400 4.79 0.05 -48.79
C VAL A 400 3.33 0.37 -49.10
N ASP A 401 3.01 0.50 -50.39
CA ASP A 401 1.68 0.92 -50.84
C ASP A 401 0.52 0.01 -50.38
N PRO A 402 0.67 -1.33 -50.34
CA PRO A 402 -0.36 -2.20 -49.77
C PRO A 402 -0.55 -1.98 -48.27
N VAL A 403 0.54 -1.88 -47.51
CA VAL A 403 0.45 -1.66 -46.05
C VAL A 403 -0.12 -0.28 -45.72
N VAL A 404 0.21 0.75 -46.50
CA VAL A 404 -0.41 2.08 -46.38
C VAL A 404 -1.92 2.02 -46.63
N THR A 405 -2.36 1.20 -47.58
CA THR A 405 -3.79 1.02 -47.91
C THR A 405 -4.53 0.30 -46.78
N ASP A 406 -3.93 -0.75 -46.20
CA ASP A 406 -4.47 -1.46 -45.04
C ASP A 406 -4.54 -0.53 -43.82
N ASN A 407 -3.47 0.21 -43.53
CA ASN A 407 -3.40 1.20 -42.44
C ASN A 407 -4.41 2.33 -42.63
N PHE A 408 -4.61 2.80 -43.86
CA PHE A 408 -5.65 3.77 -44.18
C PHE A 408 -7.04 3.24 -43.83
N SER A 409 -7.33 2.00 -44.20
CA SER A 409 -8.63 1.38 -43.95
C SER A 409 -8.90 1.23 -42.44
N THR A 410 -7.92 0.73 -41.68
CA THR A 410 -8.05 0.52 -40.23
C THR A 410 -8.13 1.82 -39.44
N LEU A 411 -7.28 2.82 -39.76
CA LEU A 411 -7.29 4.11 -39.06
C LEU A 411 -8.52 4.95 -39.43
N THR A 412 -9.01 4.88 -40.66
CA THR A 412 -10.26 5.57 -41.04
C THR A 412 -11.47 4.99 -40.32
N GLU A 413 -11.55 3.66 -40.20
CA GLU A 413 -12.59 2.99 -39.40
C GLU A 413 -12.52 3.42 -37.93
N LEU A 414 -11.31 3.45 -37.35
CA LEU A 414 -11.09 3.87 -35.97
C LEU A 414 -11.54 5.33 -35.72
N VAL A 415 -11.21 6.26 -36.62
CA VAL A 415 -11.63 7.66 -36.51
C VAL A 415 -13.16 7.79 -36.65
N SER A 416 -13.77 7.05 -37.57
CA SER A 416 -15.24 6.95 -37.67
C SER A 416 -15.86 6.44 -36.38
N ASP A 417 -15.26 5.43 -35.74
CA ASP A 417 -15.74 4.86 -34.49
C ASP A 417 -15.61 5.83 -33.31
N PHE A 418 -14.54 6.63 -33.25
CA PHE A 418 -14.47 7.74 -32.29
C PHE A 418 -15.66 8.67 -32.45
N ASN A 419 -15.92 9.14 -33.68
CA ASN A 419 -17.06 10.01 -33.97
C ASN A 419 -18.40 9.37 -33.56
N LYS A 420 -18.66 8.11 -33.94
CA LYS A 420 -19.91 7.41 -33.60
C LYS A 420 -20.08 7.24 -32.09
N GLN A 421 -19.02 6.82 -31.39
CA GLN A 421 -19.09 6.56 -29.95
C GLN A 421 -19.26 7.86 -29.16
N LEU A 422 -18.51 8.91 -29.50
CA LEU A 422 -18.61 10.22 -28.84
C LEU A 422 -20.01 10.83 -29.00
N ASN A 423 -20.58 10.82 -30.22
CA ASN A 423 -21.93 11.30 -30.47
C ASN A 423 -22.99 10.48 -29.71
N SER A 424 -22.86 9.15 -29.72
CA SER A 424 -23.78 8.25 -29.02
C SER A 424 -23.73 8.45 -27.49
N GLN A 425 -22.52 8.57 -26.92
CA GLN A 425 -22.32 8.79 -25.50
C GLN A 425 -22.84 10.15 -25.05
N LEU A 426 -22.58 11.22 -25.81
CA LEU A 426 -23.13 12.55 -25.52
C LEU A 426 -24.66 12.56 -25.59
N THR A 427 -25.24 11.98 -26.64
CA THR A 427 -26.71 11.89 -26.79
C THR A 427 -27.32 11.17 -25.60
N ARG A 428 -26.73 10.03 -25.22
CA ARG A 428 -27.20 9.23 -24.08
C ARG A 428 -27.08 9.98 -22.76
N LEU A 429 -25.99 10.73 -22.58
CA LEU A 429 -25.74 11.52 -21.38
C LEU A 429 -26.73 12.69 -21.27
N ARG A 430 -27.06 13.35 -22.39
CA ARG A 430 -28.15 14.34 -22.46
C ARG A 430 -29.52 13.74 -22.14
N GLU A 431 -29.85 12.57 -22.68
CA GLU A 431 -31.11 11.85 -22.36
C GLU A 431 -31.21 11.52 -20.86
N LEU A 432 -30.11 11.07 -20.24
CA LEU A 432 -30.07 10.73 -18.83
C LEU A 432 -30.27 11.97 -17.96
N ARG A 433 -29.59 13.07 -18.28
CA ARG A 433 -29.74 14.34 -17.56
C ARG A 433 -31.15 14.91 -17.69
N LEU A 434 -31.73 14.87 -18.89
CA LEU A 434 -33.12 15.31 -19.10
C LEU A 434 -34.11 14.45 -18.30
N LYS A 435 -33.94 13.12 -18.29
CA LYS A 435 -34.78 12.23 -17.49
C LYS A 435 -34.69 12.55 -15.99
N LYS A 436 -33.47 12.80 -15.49
CA LYS A 436 -33.24 13.22 -14.10
C LYS A 436 -33.93 14.54 -13.77
N GLU A 437 -33.93 15.50 -14.68
CA GLU A 437 -34.62 16.78 -14.48
C GLU A 437 -36.16 16.63 -14.50
N THR A 438 -36.68 15.83 -15.43
CA THR A 438 -38.14 15.67 -15.60
C THR A 438 -38.82 14.84 -14.52
N ASP A 439 -38.15 13.82 -13.99
CA ASP A 439 -38.68 12.98 -12.92
C ASP A 439 -37.56 12.44 -12.01
N PRO A 440 -37.06 13.28 -11.08
CA PRO A 440 -36.01 12.88 -10.15
C PRO A 440 -36.41 11.67 -9.31
N PHE A 441 -37.67 11.60 -8.86
CA PHE A 441 -38.13 10.55 -7.95
C PHE A 441 -38.15 9.19 -8.63
N ALA A 442 -38.74 9.06 -9.83
CA ALA A 442 -38.78 7.78 -10.53
C ALA A 442 -37.39 7.31 -10.99
N PHE A 443 -36.47 8.23 -11.29
CA PHE A 443 -35.10 7.88 -11.70
C PHE A 443 -34.33 7.19 -10.56
N TYR A 444 -34.39 7.72 -9.33
CA TYR A 444 -33.68 7.13 -8.19
C TYR A 444 -34.45 5.98 -7.50
N ASP A 445 -35.80 5.94 -7.56
CA ASP A 445 -36.60 4.82 -7.02
C ASP A 445 -36.52 3.53 -7.87
N ASN A 446 -36.40 3.65 -9.20
CA ASN A 446 -36.34 2.49 -10.10
C ASN A 446 -35.09 1.61 -9.85
N ASP A 447 -33.99 2.21 -9.35
CA ASP A 447 -32.77 1.46 -9.03
C ASP A 447 -32.93 0.58 -7.78
N ILE A 448 -33.82 0.93 -6.85
CA ILE A 448 -34.11 0.11 -5.65
C ILE A 448 -34.85 -1.18 -6.04
N LEU A 449 -35.78 -1.09 -7.00
CA LEU A 449 -36.57 -2.22 -7.48
C LEU A 449 -35.75 -3.19 -8.36
N THR A 450 -34.74 -2.68 -9.08
CA THR A 450 -33.82 -3.53 -9.86
C THR A 450 -32.75 -4.17 -9.00
N ASP A 451 -32.22 -3.48 -7.98
CA ASP A 451 -31.24 -4.03 -7.03
C ASP A 451 -31.86 -5.09 -6.12
N GLN A 452 -33.15 -4.94 -5.74
CA GLN A 452 -33.88 -5.95 -4.96
C GLN A 452 -34.19 -7.24 -5.74
N ARG A 453 -34.34 -7.19 -7.08
CA ARG A 453 -34.66 -8.39 -7.89
C ARG A 453 -33.48 -9.33 -8.06
N ASP A 454 -32.25 -8.81 -8.03
CA ASP A 454 -31.03 -9.62 -8.22
C ASP A 454 -30.58 -10.33 -6.92
N ASP A 455 -31.11 -9.95 -5.75
CA ASP A 455 -30.81 -10.55 -4.44
C ASP A 455 -31.85 -11.58 -3.95
N ILE A 456 -32.92 -11.85 -4.72
CA ILE A 456 -33.94 -12.84 -4.35
C ILE A 456 -33.49 -14.24 -4.80
N SER A 457 -32.75 -14.92 -3.92
CA SER A 457 -32.78 -16.38 -3.89
C SER A 457 -34.17 -16.82 -3.44
N ILE A 458 -34.80 -17.74 -4.18
CA ILE A 458 -36.14 -18.30 -3.94
C ILE A 458 -36.24 -18.88 -2.52
N VAL A 459 -36.66 -18.07 -1.56
CA VAL A 459 -37.29 -18.51 -0.32
C VAL A 459 -38.47 -17.58 -0.11
N ALA A 460 -39.67 -18.14 -0.30
CA ALA A 460 -40.92 -17.44 -0.06
C ALA A 460 -40.95 -16.96 1.39
N SER A 461 -41.08 -15.66 1.59
CA SER A 461 -41.58 -15.11 2.84
C SER A 461 -42.48 -13.92 2.52
N GLU A 462 -43.75 -14.15 2.82
CA GLU A 462 -44.84 -13.18 2.76
C GLU A 462 -44.54 -12.05 3.75
N THR A 463 -44.46 -10.81 3.28
CA THR A 463 -44.96 -9.62 3.98
C THR A 463 -44.74 -8.39 3.09
N SER A 464 -45.85 -7.94 2.51
CA SER A 464 -45.96 -6.71 1.73
C SER A 464 -45.83 -5.49 2.66
N THR A 465 -44.72 -4.77 2.58
CA THR A 465 -44.68 -3.33 2.86
C THR A 465 -43.82 -2.63 1.82
N LYS A 466 -44.45 -1.85 0.95
CA LYS A 466 -43.79 -1.00 -0.06
C LYS A 466 -43.21 0.22 0.67
N GLU A 467 -41.90 0.26 0.86
CA GLU A 467 -41.21 1.47 1.36
C GLU A 467 -40.84 2.38 0.17
N SER A 468 -41.43 3.57 0.11
CA SER A 468 -41.06 4.65 -0.82
C SER A 468 -39.78 5.37 -0.38
N PHE A 469 -39.00 5.92 -1.32
CA PHE A 469 -37.73 6.66 -1.13
C PHE A 469 -37.66 7.61 0.08
N PHE A 470 -38.78 8.24 0.46
CA PHE A 470 -38.85 9.25 1.53
C PHE A 470 -38.43 8.71 2.92
N THR A 471 -38.60 7.41 3.19
CA THR A 471 -38.28 6.81 4.50
C THR A 471 -36.81 6.43 4.68
N ARG A 472 -36.02 6.27 3.60
CA ARG A 472 -34.56 6.03 3.72
C ARG A 472 -33.74 7.30 3.91
N TYR A 473 -34.19 8.44 3.34
CA TYR A 473 -33.42 9.69 3.37
C TYR A 473 -33.76 10.63 4.54
N THR A 474 -34.82 10.38 5.31
CA THR A 474 -35.22 11.25 6.44
C THR A 474 -34.86 10.70 7.82
N GLY A 475 -34.12 9.58 7.91
CA GLY A 475 -33.46 9.13 9.14
C GLY A 475 -34.40 8.89 10.34
N LYS A 476 -35.70 8.63 10.12
CA LYS A 476 -36.66 8.38 11.20
C LYS A 476 -37.55 7.18 10.91
N THR A 477 -36.98 5.98 10.99
CA THR A 477 -37.72 4.79 11.46
C THR A 477 -36.78 3.92 12.30
N SER A 478 -36.99 3.99 13.61
CA SER A 478 -36.43 3.06 14.58
C SER A 478 -37.15 1.73 14.44
N GLY A 479 -36.46 0.67 13.99
CA GLY A 479 -37.00 -0.68 14.08
C GLY A 479 -36.54 -1.64 12.99
N THR A 480 -35.67 -2.57 13.39
CA THR A 480 -35.55 -3.94 12.84
C THR A 480 -35.17 -4.12 11.38
N ALA A 481 -33.86 -4.12 11.10
CA ALA A 481 -33.17 -5.16 10.32
C ALA A 481 -31.67 -4.82 10.23
N LYS A 482 -30.80 -5.61 10.89
CA LYS A 482 -29.40 -5.86 10.50
C LYS A 482 -28.65 -6.64 11.60
N THR A 483 -28.82 -7.94 11.62
CA THR A 483 -27.83 -8.88 12.19
C THR A 483 -27.28 -9.71 11.03
N GLY A 484 -26.10 -9.36 10.51
CA GLY A 484 -25.46 -10.21 9.47
C GLY A 484 -24.44 -9.60 8.52
N VAL A 485 -23.81 -8.44 8.78
CA VAL A 485 -22.88 -7.83 7.81
C VAL A 485 -21.64 -7.23 8.48
N SER A 486 -20.60 -8.04 8.72
CA SER A 486 -19.24 -7.51 9.01
C SER A 486 -18.11 -8.22 8.25
N ARG A 487 -18.39 -9.26 7.44
CA ARG A 487 -17.36 -10.00 6.66
C ARG A 487 -17.35 -9.72 5.14
N LYS A 488 -18.04 -8.68 4.66
CA LYS A 488 -18.27 -8.48 3.20
C LYS A 488 -17.74 -7.17 2.58
N THR A 489 -17.03 -6.30 3.31
CA THR A 489 -16.67 -4.94 2.82
C THR A 489 -15.79 -4.93 1.56
N MET A 490 -14.78 -5.80 1.44
CA MET A 490 -13.94 -5.85 0.22
C MET A 490 -14.62 -6.54 -0.97
N LYS A 491 -15.45 -7.56 -0.71
CA LYS A 491 -16.22 -8.24 -1.78
C LYS A 491 -17.35 -7.36 -2.29
N ASN A 492 -17.97 -6.55 -1.41
CA ASN A 492 -18.99 -5.58 -1.80
C ASN A 492 -18.37 -4.39 -2.53
N LYS A 493 -17.26 -3.80 -2.04
CA LYS A 493 -16.54 -2.76 -2.78
C LYS A 493 -16.09 -3.22 -4.18
N ARG A 494 -15.53 -4.43 -4.30
CA ARG A 494 -15.21 -5.04 -5.60
C ARG A 494 -16.46 -5.32 -6.46
N ARG A 495 -17.60 -5.62 -5.85
CA ARG A 495 -18.88 -5.81 -6.59
C ARG A 495 -19.42 -4.47 -7.09
N GLU A 496 -19.35 -3.42 -6.30
CA GLU A 496 -19.72 -2.06 -6.69
C GLU A 496 -18.80 -1.50 -7.77
N GLU A 497 -17.47 -1.66 -7.63
CA GLU A 497 -16.51 -1.32 -8.69
C GLU A 497 -16.80 -2.10 -9.97
N ARG A 498 -17.19 -3.38 -9.88
CA ARG A 498 -17.65 -4.17 -11.03
C ARG A 498 -18.97 -3.67 -11.61
N LYS A 499 -19.93 -3.24 -10.77
CA LYS A 499 -21.21 -2.65 -11.24
C LYS A 499 -20.96 -1.33 -11.97
N LYS A 500 -20.09 -0.48 -11.41
CA LYS A 500 -19.59 0.75 -12.02
C LYS A 500 -18.89 0.49 -13.36
N ALA A 501 -18.01 -0.50 -13.41
CA ALA A 501 -17.34 -0.92 -14.65
C ALA A 501 -18.28 -1.58 -15.68
N LYS A 502 -19.43 -2.12 -15.26
CA LYS A 502 -20.40 -2.80 -16.12
C LYS A 502 -21.33 -1.83 -16.86
N GLY A 503 -21.46 -0.58 -16.38
CA GLY A 503 -22.17 0.48 -17.10
C GLY A 503 -23.60 0.11 -17.52
N LYS A 504 -24.36 -0.58 -16.65
CA LYS A 504 -25.70 -1.08 -17.00
C LYS A 504 -26.64 0.10 -17.25
N LYS A 505 -27.32 0.06 -18.40
CA LYS A 505 -28.30 1.09 -18.80
C LYS A 505 -29.42 1.21 -17.75
N GLY A 506 -29.72 2.44 -17.35
CA GLY A 506 -30.76 2.82 -16.40
C GLY A 506 -30.31 2.84 -14.93
N THR A 507 -29.02 2.68 -14.65
CA THR A 507 -28.49 2.71 -13.26
C THR A 507 -27.90 4.06 -12.90
N ILE A 508 -27.80 4.37 -11.61
CA ILE A 508 -27.16 5.59 -11.06
C ILE A 508 -25.68 5.68 -11.50
N TYR A 509 -25.03 4.55 -11.79
CA TYR A 509 -23.63 4.50 -12.24
C TYR A 509 -23.44 4.71 -13.74
N GLU A 510 -24.52 4.78 -14.53
CA GLU A 510 -24.43 4.89 -15.99
C GLU A 510 -23.73 6.17 -16.45
N GLU A 511 -24.06 7.32 -15.84
CA GLU A 511 -23.45 8.61 -16.21
C GLU A 511 -21.94 8.63 -15.93
N GLU A 512 -21.53 8.17 -14.75
CA GLU A 512 -20.12 8.09 -14.39
C GLU A 512 -19.34 7.13 -15.30
N TYR A 513 -19.96 6.01 -15.68
CA TYR A 513 -19.38 5.08 -16.66
C TYR A 513 -19.20 5.72 -18.04
N LEU A 514 -20.20 6.48 -18.52
CA LEU A 514 -20.13 7.17 -19.81
C LEU A 514 -19.00 8.21 -19.83
N ILE A 515 -18.86 9.00 -18.76
CA ILE A 515 -17.79 10.00 -18.63
C ILE A 515 -16.41 9.32 -18.64
N GLN A 516 -16.25 8.24 -17.87
CA GLN A 516 -15.00 7.47 -17.91
C GLN A 516 -14.74 6.84 -19.28
N SER A 517 -15.79 6.41 -19.99
CA SER A 517 -15.66 5.88 -21.34
C SER A 517 -15.17 6.95 -22.32
N VAL A 518 -15.68 8.18 -22.25
CA VAL A 518 -15.19 9.30 -23.06
C VAL A 518 -13.71 9.56 -22.76
N GLY A 519 -13.31 9.55 -21.48
CA GLY A 519 -11.91 9.70 -21.08
C GLY A 519 -10.98 8.68 -21.74
N ARG A 520 -11.38 7.40 -21.74
CA ARG A 520 -10.61 6.34 -22.44
C ARG A 520 -10.53 6.56 -23.95
N LEU A 521 -11.56 7.15 -24.57
CA LEU A 521 -11.53 7.50 -25.99
C LEU A 521 -10.55 8.64 -26.26
N ILE A 522 -10.50 9.66 -25.38
CA ILE A 522 -9.55 10.77 -25.48
C ILE A 522 -8.11 10.26 -25.33
N ASP A 523 -7.84 9.39 -24.36
CA ASP A 523 -6.51 8.79 -24.17
C ASP A 523 -6.07 7.98 -25.41
N ARG A 524 -6.99 7.17 -25.96
CA ARG A 524 -6.74 6.41 -27.18
C ARG A 524 -6.49 7.34 -28.36
N LEU A 525 -7.30 8.38 -28.54
CA LEU A 525 -7.15 9.39 -29.58
C LEU A 525 -5.76 10.04 -29.51
N ALA A 526 -5.35 10.47 -28.31
CA ALA A 526 -4.03 11.07 -28.08
C ALA A 526 -2.88 10.15 -28.50
N SER A 527 -2.96 8.85 -28.20
CA SER A 527 -1.96 7.87 -28.65
C SER A 527 -1.93 7.66 -30.16
N THR A 528 -3.08 7.79 -30.84
CA THR A 528 -3.21 7.52 -32.29
C THR A 528 -2.91 8.73 -33.18
N ILE A 529 -2.88 9.95 -32.64
CA ILE A 529 -2.65 11.17 -33.43
C ILE A 529 -1.28 11.14 -34.12
N SER A 530 -0.25 10.62 -33.46
CA SER A 530 1.08 10.49 -34.08
C SER A 530 1.03 9.57 -35.30
N ASP A 531 0.35 8.42 -35.17
CA ASP A 531 0.23 7.43 -36.26
C ASP A 531 -0.59 8.00 -37.44
N LEU A 532 -1.67 8.72 -37.13
CA LEU A 532 -2.51 9.41 -38.12
C LEU A 532 -1.74 10.50 -38.86
N THR A 533 -0.93 11.29 -38.14
CA THR A 533 -0.11 12.35 -38.75
C THR A 533 0.89 11.74 -39.74
N SER A 534 1.63 10.71 -39.32
CA SER A 534 2.55 9.97 -40.19
C SER A 534 1.83 9.37 -41.40
N LEU A 535 0.60 8.87 -41.23
CA LEU A 535 -0.20 8.32 -42.32
C LEU A 535 -0.60 9.41 -43.33
N VAL A 536 -1.07 10.57 -42.88
CA VAL A 536 -1.44 11.68 -43.76
C VAL A 536 -0.23 12.14 -44.59
N GLU A 537 0.93 12.27 -43.97
CA GLU A 537 2.16 12.67 -44.65
C GLU A 537 2.58 11.67 -45.74
N ILE A 538 2.55 10.36 -45.45
CA ILE A 538 2.91 9.36 -46.47
C ILE A 538 1.88 9.31 -47.61
N LEU A 539 0.59 9.49 -47.32
CA LEU A 539 -0.45 9.54 -48.37
C LEU A 539 -0.21 10.71 -49.33
N ILE A 540 0.14 11.89 -48.81
CA ILE A 540 0.51 13.05 -49.63
C ILE A 540 1.75 12.74 -50.47
N ARG A 541 2.79 12.17 -49.88
CA ARG A 541 4.03 11.78 -50.59
C ARG A 541 3.83 10.69 -51.65
N ARG A 542 2.70 10.00 -51.63
CA ARG A 542 2.29 8.96 -52.60
C ARG A 542 1.17 9.43 -53.53
N ASP A 543 0.93 10.74 -53.62
CA ASP A 543 -0.09 11.37 -54.48
C ASP A 543 -1.54 10.92 -54.17
N ARG A 544 -1.80 10.43 -52.95
CA ARG A 544 -3.13 9.98 -52.49
C ARG A 544 -3.85 11.07 -51.71
N PHE A 545 -3.99 12.25 -52.31
CA PHE A 545 -4.52 13.46 -51.66
C PHE A 545 -5.94 13.28 -51.12
N GLU A 546 -6.84 12.64 -51.86
CA GLU A 546 -8.24 12.45 -51.40
C GLU A 546 -8.33 11.65 -50.09
N GLN A 547 -7.48 10.63 -49.96
CA GLN A 547 -7.39 9.81 -48.74
C GLN A 547 -6.83 10.62 -47.58
N ALA A 548 -5.79 11.43 -47.83
CA ALA A 548 -5.19 12.31 -46.83
C ALA A 548 -6.19 13.37 -46.32
N ILE A 549 -6.92 14.01 -47.24
CA ILE A 549 -7.97 15.00 -46.93
C ILE A 549 -9.08 14.37 -46.08
N LEU A 550 -9.54 13.18 -46.44
CA LEU A 550 -10.60 12.49 -45.71
C LEU A 550 -10.22 12.23 -44.25
N ILE A 551 -9.01 11.71 -44.01
CA ILE A 551 -8.53 11.46 -42.64
C ILE A 551 -8.36 12.76 -41.86
N GLN A 552 -7.70 13.76 -42.46
CA GLN A 552 -7.47 15.06 -41.81
C GLN A 552 -8.80 15.70 -41.41
N LYS A 553 -9.79 15.68 -42.30
CA LYS A 553 -11.12 16.22 -42.03
C LYS A 553 -11.83 15.45 -40.92
N ASN A 554 -11.92 14.13 -41.03
CA ASN A 554 -12.61 13.31 -40.02
C ASN A 554 -12.00 13.45 -38.63
N LEU A 555 -10.66 13.55 -38.55
CA LEU A 555 -9.96 13.76 -37.28
C LEU A 555 -10.20 15.16 -36.72
N SER A 556 -10.23 16.18 -37.58
CA SER A 556 -10.58 17.55 -37.19
C SER A 556 -12.00 17.61 -36.62
N ASP A 557 -12.96 16.95 -37.27
CA ASP A 557 -14.34 16.86 -36.80
C ASP A 557 -14.44 16.21 -35.40
N VAL A 558 -13.65 15.16 -35.12
CA VAL A 558 -13.59 14.53 -33.78
C VAL A 558 -13.07 15.53 -32.74
N ILE A 559 -11.99 16.25 -33.07
CA ILE A 559 -11.33 17.18 -32.14
C ILE A 559 -12.22 18.40 -31.88
N ASP A 560 -12.87 18.92 -32.91
CA ASP A 560 -13.81 20.03 -32.79
C ASP A 560 -15.04 19.62 -31.96
N PHE A 561 -15.56 18.41 -32.16
CA PHE A 561 -16.61 17.85 -31.31
C PHE A 561 -16.18 17.80 -29.84
N LEU A 562 -14.96 17.34 -29.54
CA LEU A 562 -14.44 17.32 -28.19
C LEU A 562 -14.29 18.73 -27.62
N ASN A 563 -13.72 19.67 -28.38
CA ASN A 563 -13.55 21.06 -27.94
C ASN A 563 -14.88 21.72 -27.58
N GLN A 564 -15.94 21.41 -28.32
CA GLN A 564 -17.28 21.97 -28.07
C GLN A 564 -18.00 21.32 -26.89
N ASN A 565 -17.83 19.99 -26.68
CA ASN A 565 -18.71 19.23 -25.79
C ASN A 565 -18.01 18.65 -24.54
N VAL A 566 -16.67 18.67 -24.43
CA VAL A 566 -15.96 18.03 -23.30
C VAL A 566 -16.31 18.64 -21.95
N VAL A 567 -16.47 19.97 -21.88
CA VAL A 567 -16.91 20.63 -20.63
C VAL A 567 -18.30 20.15 -20.22
N GLU A 568 -19.23 20.07 -21.19
CA GLU A 568 -20.58 19.56 -20.94
C GLU A 568 -20.53 18.11 -20.44
N ILE A 569 -19.78 17.23 -21.10
CA ILE A 569 -19.68 15.80 -20.75
C ILE A 569 -19.23 15.63 -19.30
N TYR A 570 -18.21 16.37 -18.85
CA TYR A 570 -17.61 16.20 -17.52
C TYR A 570 -18.32 16.99 -16.41
N THR A 571 -19.31 17.83 -16.74
CA THR A 571 -20.08 18.58 -15.73
C THR A 571 -21.11 17.67 -15.05
N ILE A 572 -20.84 17.25 -13.80
CA ILE A 572 -21.72 16.38 -13.00
C ILE A 572 -22.39 17.20 -11.88
N SER A 573 -23.69 16.98 -11.66
CA SER A 573 -24.45 17.64 -10.59
C SER A 573 -23.96 17.24 -9.18
N GLU A 574 -24.01 18.15 -8.21
CA GLU A 574 -23.61 17.83 -6.82
C GLU A 574 -24.40 16.67 -6.22
N LYS A 575 -25.68 16.53 -6.57
CA LYS A 575 -26.54 15.43 -6.11
C LYS A 575 -26.04 14.07 -6.59
N ASP A 576 -25.50 14.00 -7.81
CA ASP A 576 -24.93 12.77 -8.35
C ASP A 576 -23.52 12.46 -7.79
N ARG A 577 -22.88 13.45 -7.17
CA ARG A 577 -21.65 13.27 -6.40
C ARG A 577 -21.90 12.87 -4.95
N GLN A 578 -23.09 13.08 -4.41
CA GLN A 578 -23.42 12.69 -3.05
C GLN A 578 -23.46 11.16 -2.93
N ARG A 579 -22.74 10.64 -1.94
CA ARG A 579 -22.69 9.22 -1.57
C ARG A 579 -22.94 9.11 -0.08
N VAL A 580 -23.59 8.02 0.33
CA VAL A 580 -23.79 7.70 1.74
C VAL A 580 -22.74 6.68 2.13
N ASN A 581 -21.99 6.95 3.18
CA ASN A 581 -21.10 5.96 3.77
C ASN A 581 -21.95 4.85 4.41
N GLU A 582 -21.89 3.63 3.88
CA GLU A 582 -22.71 2.50 4.37
C GLU A 582 -22.42 2.16 5.85
N ASP A 583 -21.23 2.50 6.35
CA ASP A 583 -20.78 2.20 7.71
C ASP A 583 -21.14 3.31 8.72
N THR A 584 -21.15 4.59 8.30
CA THR A 584 -21.42 5.75 9.19
C THR A 584 -22.77 6.42 8.95
N GLY A 585 -23.41 6.17 7.80
CA GLY A 585 -24.64 6.85 7.37
C GLY A 585 -24.43 8.30 6.94
N GLU A 586 -23.19 8.78 6.88
CA GLU A 586 -22.87 10.17 6.53
C GLU A 586 -22.84 10.38 5.01
N ASN A 587 -23.40 11.49 4.55
CA ASN A 587 -23.33 11.91 3.16
C ASN A 587 -21.97 12.59 2.90
N PHE A 588 -21.22 12.10 1.92
CA PHE A 588 -20.00 12.73 1.42
C PHE A 588 -20.10 12.98 -0.09
N LEU A 589 -19.39 13.98 -0.60
CA LEU A 589 -19.31 14.26 -2.03
C LEU A 589 -18.09 13.53 -2.61
N VAL A 590 -18.28 12.80 -3.71
CA VAL A 590 -17.19 12.29 -4.54
C VAL A 590 -16.52 13.47 -5.24
N ASP A 591 -15.20 13.43 -5.35
CA ASP A 591 -14.42 14.44 -6.04
C ASP A 591 -14.87 14.61 -7.49
N GLU A 592 -14.76 15.84 -8.00
CA GLU A 592 -15.00 16.15 -9.40
C GLU A 592 -14.04 15.38 -10.30
N ILE A 593 -14.57 14.78 -11.38
CA ILE A 593 -13.73 14.17 -12.40
C ILE A 593 -13.08 15.33 -13.19
N PRO A 594 -11.75 15.45 -13.20
CA PRO A 594 -11.09 16.55 -13.88
C PRO A 594 -11.36 16.48 -15.38
N ILE A 595 -11.60 17.65 -15.98
CA ILE A 595 -11.79 17.77 -17.43
C ILE A 595 -10.46 17.41 -18.11
N PRO A 596 -10.43 16.40 -19.00
CA PRO A 596 -9.21 15.97 -19.66
C PRO A 596 -8.75 17.03 -20.66
N LYS A 597 -7.43 17.14 -20.84
CA LYS A 597 -6.86 18.00 -21.88
C LYS A 597 -7.07 17.33 -23.25
N ILE A 598 -7.73 18.04 -24.15
CA ILE A 598 -7.97 17.57 -25.52
C ILE A 598 -6.64 17.57 -26.27
N PRO A 599 -6.31 16.49 -27.00
CA PRO A 599 -5.09 16.45 -27.76
C PRO A 599 -5.16 17.42 -28.95
N THR A 600 -4.05 18.10 -29.22
CA THR A 600 -3.93 19.02 -30.35
C THR A 600 -3.53 18.26 -31.60
N PHE A 601 -4.20 18.55 -32.71
CA PHE A 601 -3.81 18.06 -34.04
C PHE A 601 -3.45 19.26 -34.92
N VAL A 602 -2.28 19.20 -35.53
CA VAL A 602 -1.78 20.24 -36.43
C VAL A 602 -2.18 19.83 -37.84
N LYS A 603 -3.09 20.59 -38.45
CA LYS A 603 -3.49 20.37 -39.84
C LYS A 603 -2.34 20.70 -40.77
N LEU A 604 -2.20 19.93 -41.85
CA LEU A 604 -1.32 20.26 -42.94
C LEU A 604 -2.07 21.21 -43.90
N GLU A 605 -1.58 22.44 -44.01
CA GLU A 605 -2.21 23.50 -44.85
C GLU A 605 -2.31 23.09 -46.32
N ILE A 606 -1.41 22.23 -46.81
CA ILE A 606 -1.38 21.77 -48.20
C ILE A 606 -2.66 21.02 -48.63
N ILE A 607 -3.43 20.50 -47.67
CA ILE A 607 -4.68 19.76 -47.88
C ILE A 607 -5.85 20.34 -47.06
N ASP A 608 -5.73 21.57 -46.54
CA ASP A 608 -6.78 22.24 -45.76
C ASP A 608 -7.55 23.24 -46.65
N TYR A 609 -8.39 22.73 -47.55
CA TYR A 609 -9.23 23.51 -48.47
C TYR A 609 -10.65 22.96 -48.64
#